data_AF-A0A533VW60-F1
#
_entry.id   AF-A0A533VW60-F1
#
_cell.length_a   1.000
_cell.length_b   1.000
_cell.length_c   1.000
_cell.angle_alpha   90.00
_cell.angle_beta   90.00
_cell.angle_gamma   90.00
#
_symmetry.space_group_name_H-M   'P 1'
#
loop_
_entity.id
_entity.type
_entity.pdbx_description
1 polymer ?
#
loop_
_entity_poly.entity_id
_entity_poly.type
_entity_poly.pdbx_seq_one_letter_code
_entity_poly.pdbx_strand_id
1 'polypeptide(L)'
;MAATVAPIAFVLYPLVHIFTLEITGLSAFYVYRQKMSAYSFGRGPLIGVHILFMGLVVFELLRTSLLSTNFIDVYTIGGTIFVLADVILLTLIAVTVYLVPKGVGYRGIVVELFSKKRQVLPFAAYVVLIVFAAVYLALAHPFSNPTDPSQYTATIIPGLFLPSPLFNPLYLEVLLSVLLIFMVYPSTLLVLAARKVKDKAIRRVLVILPVCWSGIGLDLLAFNGYVLSSLQIDATPFGYLIASVAFGVTALVFRRASLLTGFFEPTRVRQPGAAIYPFSTRLGSERGAVRELKALLEVDSSLAYEQVVVDFAVELSSGNLPVYAFTSKGSPVYNALNRVPGVRFYILSGKVSYPRPDDQPYQILVPNNDHAVLLDLLDKTIASNSATGAAIIFDSVSDMVILTGVESAYKFLKQANESMGGNKVASIFLMTAGAHEERVVNVLRGLFPNILVYDSSGLRMTRTA
;
A
#
# COMPACT_ATOMS: atom_id res chain seq x y z
N MET A 1 -21.14 -45.20 -15.51
CA MET A 1 -20.18 -44.24 -14.92
C MET A 1 -19.52 -43.33 -15.95
N ALA A 2 -19.17 -43.76 -17.17
CA ALA A 2 -18.57 -42.88 -18.19
C ALA A 2 -19.50 -41.75 -18.71
N ALA A 3 -20.81 -41.97 -18.76
CA ALA A 3 -21.77 -41.00 -19.32
C ALA A 3 -22.04 -39.76 -18.44
N THR A 4 -21.71 -39.80 -17.14
CA THR A 4 -21.94 -38.70 -16.19
C THR A 4 -20.69 -37.83 -15.93
N VAL A 5 -19.50 -38.31 -16.34
CA VAL A 5 -18.21 -37.61 -16.10
C VAL A 5 -17.97 -36.52 -17.14
N ALA A 6 -18.35 -36.75 -18.40
CA ALA A 6 -18.19 -35.79 -19.49
C ALA A 6 -18.82 -34.40 -19.20
N PRO A 7 -20.11 -34.28 -18.80
CA PRO A 7 -20.72 -32.96 -18.59
C PRO A 7 -20.12 -32.19 -17.39
N ILE A 8 -19.68 -32.88 -16.34
CA ILE A 8 -19.05 -32.24 -15.17
C ILE A 8 -17.65 -31.72 -15.53
N ALA A 9 -16.88 -32.48 -16.31
CA ALA A 9 -15.55 -32.10 -16.77
C ALA A 9 -15.57 -30.81 -17.63
N PHE A 10 -16.58 -30.68 -18.51
CA PHE A 10 -16.78 -29.48 -19.34
C PHE A 10 -17.16 -28.23 -18.53
N VAL A 11 -17.69 -28.39 -17.32
CA VAL A 11 -18.03 -27.27 -16.43
C VAL A 11 -16.85 -26.90 -15.52
N LEU A 12 -16.13 -27.89 -14.99
CA LEU A 12 -15.05 -27.65 -14.03
C LEU A 12 -13.84 -26.91 -14.64
N TYR A 13 -13.49 -27.21 -15.89
CA TYR A 13 -12.31 -26.64 -16.53
C TYR A 13 -12.46 -25.11 -16.76
N PRO A 14 -13.56 -24.60 -17.38
CA PRO A 14 -13.80 -23.15 -17.49
C PRO A 14 -13.97 -22.43 -16.15
N LEU A 15 -14.52 -23.10 -15.12
CA LEU A 15 -14.71 -22.51 -13.79
C LEU A 15 -13.39 -22.09 -13.14
N VAL A 16 -12.30 -22.84 -13.36
CA VAL A 16 -10.97 -22.47 -12.84
C VAL A 16 -10.52 -21.14 -13.43
N HIS A 17 -10.73 -20.92 -14.73
CA HIS A 17 -10.35 -19.67 -15.39
C HIS A 17 -11.24 -18.51 -14.94
N ILE A 18 -12.55 -18.74 -14.77
CA ILE A 18 -13.47 -17.73 -14.22
C ILE A 18 -13.02 -17.31 -12.81
N PHE A 19 -12.74 -18.28 -11.94
CA PHE A 19 -12.26 -18.00 -10.59
C PHE A 19 -10.90 -17.26 -10.59
N THR A 20 -10.01 -17.64 -11.48
CA THR A 20 -8.71 -16.96 -11.66
C THR A 20 -8.90 -15.52 -12.13
N LEU A 21 -9.84 -15.26 -13.06
CA LEU A 21 -10.21 -13.91 -13.49
C LEU A 21 -10.80 -13.08 -12.36
N GLU A 22 -11.68 -13.66 -11.54
CA GLU A 22 -12.26 -12.97 -10.38
C GLU A 22 -11.18 -12.57 -9.38
N ILE A 23 -10.28 -13.49 -9.00
CA ILE A 23 -9.18 -13.19 -8.08
C ILE A 23 -8.25 -12.13 -8.66
N THR A 24 -7.85 -12.27 -9.92
CA THR A 24 -6.94 -11.33 -10.57
C THR A 24 -7.60 -9.95 -10.69
N GLY A 25 -8.89 -9.89 -11.04
CA GLY A 25 -9.67 -8.66 -11.11
C GLY A 25 -9.85 -7.98 -9.74
N LEU A 26 -10.14 -8.76 -8.69
CA LEU A 26 -10.18 -8.25 -7.32
C LEU A 26 -8.81 -7.72 -6.87
N SER A 27 -7.73 -8.44 -7.17
CA SER A 27 -6.35 -7.99 -6.91
C SER A 27 -6.07 -6.66 -7.62
N ALA A 28 -6.42 -6.56 -8.91
CA ALA A 28 -6.26 -5.34 -9.69
C ALA A 28 -7.07 -4.18 -9.09
N PHE A 29 -8.31 -4.44 -8.68
CA PHE A 29 -9.17 -3.46 -8.02
C PHE A 29 -8.58 -2.97 -6.70
N TYR A 30 -8.02 -3.88 -5.89
CA TYR A 30 -7.33 -3.51 -4.65
C TYR A 30 -6.10 -2.64 -4.92
N VAL A 31 -5.27 -3.01 -5.89
CA VAL A 31 -4.11 -2.21 -6.31
C VAL A 31 -4.56 -0.84 -6.83
N TYR A 32 -5.65 -0.77 -7.59
CA TYR A 32 -6.23 0.48 -8.08
C TYR A 32 -6.77 1.34 -6.95
N ARG A 33 -7.49 0.80 -5.96
CA ARG A 33 -8.00 1.61 -4.86
C ARG A 33 -6.92 2.14 -3.93
N GLN A 34 -5.74 1.53 -3.90
CA GLN A 34 -4.66 1.97 -3.02
C GLN A 34 -4.02 3.27 -3.53
N LYS A 35 -4.00 4.29 -2.66
CA LYS A 35 -3.17 5.48 -2.82
C LYS A 35 -1.74 5.10 -2.41
N MET A 36 -0.98 4.52 -3.33
CA MET A 36 0.45 4.23 -3.18
C MET A 36 1.23 5.56 -3.07
N SER A 37 1.31 6.14 -1.86
CA SER A 37 1.97 7.45 -1.64
C SER A 37 3.47 7.41 -1.98
N ALA A 38 4.16 6.31 -1.63
CA ALA A 38 5.59 6.14 -1.85
C ALA A 38 5.98 5.74 -3.29
N TYR A 39 5.06 5.12 -4.04
CA TYR A 39 5.33 4.55 -5.36
C TYR A 39 4.17 4.73 -6.34
N SER A 40 3.62 5.94 -6.39
CA SER A 40 2.53 6.30 -7.32
C SER A 40 2.86 5.96 -8.78
N PHE A 41 4.15 5.99 -9.14
CA PHE A 41 4.67 5.63 -10.47
C PHE A 41 4.53 4.15 -10.84
N GLY A 42 4.53 3.24 -9.85
CA GLY A 42 4.45 1.79 -10.10
C GLY A 42 3.02 1.30 -10.30
N ARG A 43 2.02 2.07 -9.89
CA ARG A 43 0.60 1.66 -9.91
C ARG A 43 0.09 1.39 -11.33
N GLY A 44 0.36 2.27 -12.28
CA GLY A 44 -0.12 2.12 -13.66
C GLY A 44 0.42 0.86 -14.33
N PRO A 45 1.75 0.66 -14.38
CA PRO A 45 2.33 -0.58 -14.90
C PRO A 45 1.85 -1.83 -14.16
N LEU A 46 1.66 -1.77 -12.84
CA LEU A 46 1.17 -2.91 -12.05
C LEU A 46 -0.28 -3.26 -12.40
N ILE A 47 -1.15 -2.28 -12.66
CA ILE A 47 -2.49 -2.53 -13.19
C ILE A 47 -2.40 -3.12 -14.61
N GLY A 48 -1.47 -2.61 -15.44
CA GLY A 48 -1.19 -3.18 -16.76
C GLY A 48 -0.86 -4.67 -16.69
N VAL A 49 -0.05 -5.08 -15.70
CA VAL A 49 0.28 -6.51 -15.48
C VAL A 49 -0.97 -7.35 -15.22
N HIS A 50 -1.89 -6.84 -14.39
CA HIS A 50 -3.13 -7.56 -14.13
C HIS A 50 -4.01 -7.65 -15.38
N ILE A 51 -4.08 -6.58 -16.19
CA ILE A 51 -4.89 -6.57 -17.42
C ILE A 51 -4.34 -7.57 -18.44
N LEU A 52 -3.03 -7.59 -18.64
CA LEU A 52 -2.38 -8.53 -19.57
C LEU A 52 -2.54 -9.98 -19.11
N PHE A 53 -2.32 -10.25 -17.82
CA PHE A 53 -2.55 -11.58 -17.27
C PHE A 53 -4.03 -11.99 -17.36
N MET A 54 -4.99 -11.09 -17.11
CA MET A 54 -6.40 -11.37 -17.36
C MET A 54 -6.67 -11.67 -18.84
N GLY A 55 -6.01 -10.97 -19.76
CA GLY A 55 -6.04 -11.27 -21.20
C GLY A 55 -5.57 -12.70 -21.51
N LEU A 56 -4.49 -13.15 -20.88
CA LEU A 56 -3.98 -14.53 -20.98
C LEU A 56 -5.03 -15.54 -20.48
N VAL A 57 -5.64 -15.30 -19.33
CA VAL A 57 -6.68 -16.19 -18.79
C VAL A 57 -7.95 -16.19 -19.66
N VAL A 58 -8.30 -15.05 -20.27
CA VAL A 58 -9.41 -14.99 -21.26
C VAL A 58 -9.08 -15.82 -22.48
N PHE A 59 -7.84 -15.80 -22.96
CA PHE A 59 -7.40 -16.64 -24.08
C PHE A 59 -7.52 -18.13 -23.74
N GLU A 60 -7.18 -18.51 -22.50
CA GLU A 60 -7.39 -19.87 -22.00
C GLU A 60 -8.88 -20.27 -21.95
N LEU A 61 -9.72 -19.36 -21.45
CA LEU A 61 -11.18 -19.57 -21.41
C LEU A 61 -11.77 -19.72 -22.81
N LEU A 62 -11.31 -18.92 -23.78
CA LEU A 62 -11.72 -19.02 -25.17
C LEU A 62 -11.24 -20.31 -25.83
N ARG A 63 -10.00 -20.74 -25.58
CA ARG A 63 -9.46 -22.01 -26.08
C ARG A 63 -10.34 -23.19 -25.65
N THR A 64 -10.70 -23.21 -24.38
CA THR A 64 -11.49 -24.29 -23.76
C THR A 64 -12.97 -24.25 -24.15
N SER A 65 -13.50 -23.06 -24.49
CA SER A 65 -14.91 -22.88 -24.88
C SER A 65 -15.15 -23.04 -26.38
N LEU A 66 -14.26 -22.53 -27.23
CA LEU A 66 -14.42 -22.55 -28.69
C LEU A 66 -14.06 -23.89 -29.31
N LEU A 67 -13.15 -24.66 -28.68
CA LEU A 67 -12.67 -25.96 -29.14
C LEU A 67 -12.25 -25.99 -30.62
N SER A 68 -11.75 -24.86 -31.13
CA SER A 68 -11.43 -24.64 -32.54
C SER A 68 -9.92 -24.68 -32.77
N THR A 69 -9.48 -25.48 -33.74
CA THR A 69 -8.09 -25.54 -34.19
C THR A 69 -7.61 -24.23 -34.80
N ASN A 70 -8.51 -23.47 -35.45
CA ASN A 70 -8.20 -22.16 -36.05
C ASN A 70 -7.80 -21.10 -35.01
N PHE A 71 -8.19 -21.27 -33.75
CA PHE A 71 -7.87 -20.32 -32.69
C PHE A 71 -6.50 -20.58 -32.05
N ILE A 72 -5.90 -21.77 -32.24
CA ILE A 72 -4.71 -22.18 -31.48
C ILE A 72 -3.48 -21.35 -31.81
N ASP A 73 -3.31 -20.91 -33.07
CA ASP A 73 -2.23 -19.97 -33.41
C ASP A 73 -2.39 -18.63 -32.69
N VAL A 74 -3.59 -18.06 -32.72
CA VAL A 74 -3.91 -16.78 -32.07
C VAL A 74 -3.72 -16.88 -30.56
N TYR A 75 -4.22 -17.96 -29.96
CA TYR A 75 -4.05 -18.29 -28.55
C TYR A 75 -2.57 -18.35 -28.17
N THR A 76 -1.77 -19.13 -28.91
CA THR A 76 -0.38 -19.41 -28.58
C THR A 76 0.49 -18.16 -28.71
N ILE A 77 0.38 -17.45 -29.84
CA ILE A 77 1.17 -16.24 -30.11
C ILE A 77 0.71 -15.10 -29.19
N GLY A 78 -0.59 -14.84 -29.11
CA GLY A 78 -1.09 -13.73 -28.32
C GLY A 78 -0.93 -13.94 -26.81
N GLY A 79 -1.12 -15.16 -26.31
CA GLY A 79 -0.84 -15.50 -24.91
C GLY A 79 0.63 -15.28 -24.55
N THR A 80 1.54 -15.70 -25.44
CA THR A 80 2.99 -15.49 -25.24
C THR A 80 3.37 -14.02 -25.29
N ILE A 81 2.76 -13.24 -26.19
CA ILE A 81 2.96 -11.79 -26.25
C ILE A 81 2.49 -11.12 -24.95
N PHE A 82 1.35 -11.54 -24.37
CA PHE A 82 0.90 -11.02 -23.08
C PHE A 82 1.89 -11.32 -21.95
N VAL A 83 2.40 -12.55 -21.86
CA VAL A 83 3.43 -12.92 -20.87
C VAL A 83 4.71 -12.09 -21.04
N LEU A 84 5.20 -11.95 -22.28
CA LEU A 84 6.41 -11.17 -22.55
C LEU A 84 6.19 -9.66 -22.28
N ALA A 85 5.02 -9.12 -22.56
CA ALA A 85 4.66 -7.75 -22.20
C ALA A 85 4.59 -7.55 -20.68
N ASP A 86 4.08 -8.53 -19.92
CA ASP A 86 4.11 -8.52 -18.45
C ASP A 86 5.53 -8.42 -17.91
N VAL A 87 6.46 -9.18 -18.48
CA VAL A 87 7.87 -9.14 -18.09
C VAL A 87 8.46 -7.73 -18.30
N ILE A 88 8.11 -7.04 -19.39
CA ILE A 88 8.54 -5.65 -19.63
C ILE A 88 7.97 -4.72 -18.56
N LEU A 89 6.67 -4.80 -18.28
CA LEU A 89 6.02 -3.94 -17.28
C LEU A 89 6.57 -4.19 -15.87
N LEU A 90 6.78 -5.44 -15.49
CA LEU A 90 7.39 -5.80 -14.21
C LEU A 90 8.83 -5.30 -14.10
N THR A 91 9.59 -5.33 -15.19
CA THR A 91 10.94 -4.74 -15.23
C THR A 91 10.89 -3.22 -15.06
N LEU A 92 9.96 -2.55 -15.73
CA LEU A 92 9.76 -1.12 -15.57
C LEU A 92 9.42 -0.75 -14.12
N ILE A 93 8.58 -1.55 -13.46
CA ILE A 93 8.26 -1.38 -12.03
C ILE A 93 9.54 -1.51 -11.19
N ALA A 94 10.31 -2.59 -11.39
CA ALA A 94 11.54 -2.85 -10.63
C ALA A 94 12.55 -1.69 -10.75
N VAL A 95 12.78 -1.21 -11.97
CA VAL A 95 13.67 -0.07 -12.25
C VAL A 95 13.15 1.21 -11.61
N THR A 96 11.86 1.50 -11.77
CA THR A 96 11.23 2.71 -11.23
C THR A 96 11.30 2.76 -9.71
N VAL A 97 11.00 1.63 -9.05
CA VAL A 97 11.06 1.48 -7.59
C VAL A 97 12.50 1.61 -7.09
N TYR A 98 13.48 1.09 -7.83
CA TYR A 98 14.89 1.18 -7.44
C TYR A 98 15.49 2.59 -7.59
N LEU A 99 15.08 3.32 -8.64
CA LEU A 99 15.58 4.66 -8.97
C LEU A 99 14.91 5.78 -8.19
N VAL A 100 13.61 5.65 -7.87
CA VAL A 100 12.79 6.67 -7.20
C VAL A 100 12.84 8.02 -7.96
N PRO A 101 12.15 8.13 -9.11
CA PRO A 101 12.22 9.31 -9.97
C PRO A 101 11.73 10.57 -9.25
N LYS A 102 12.43 11.69 -9.48
CA LYS A 102 12.11 12.98 -8.83
C LYS A 102 11.00 13.77 -9.52
N GLY A 103 10.69 13.47 -10.78
CA GLY A 103 9.68 14.18 -11.60
C GLY A 103 8.25 13.66 -11.42
N VAL A 104 7.27 14.27 -12.10
CA VAL A 104 5.85 13.89 -12.02
C VAL A 104 5.45 13.00 -13.20
N GLY A 105 4.70 11.93 -12.94
CA GLY A 105 4.19 10.98 -13.94
C GLY A 105 5.28 10.21 -14.73
N TYR A 106 4.88 9.59 -15.84
CA TYR A 106 5.76 8.75 -16.67
C TYR A 106 6.96 9.51 -17.27
N ARG A 107 6.81 10.82 -17.54
CA ARG A 107 7.93 11.65 -18.02
C ARG A 107 9.08 11.70 -17.00
N GLY A 108 8.77 11.72 -15.71
CA GLY A 108 9.78 11.66 -14.66
C GLY A 108 10.57 10.35 -14.63
N ILE A 109 9.91 9.22 -14.93
CA ILE A 109 10.55 7.90 -15.02
C ILE A 109 11.56 7.88 -16.17
N VAL A 110 11.13 8.33 -17.35
CA VAL A 110 11.97 8.35 -18.56
C VAL A 110 13.21 9.23 -18.36
N VAL A 111 13.02 10.46 -17.87
CA VAL A 111 14.14 11.39 -17.61
C VAL A 111 15.13 10.80 -16.59
N GLU A 112 14.65 10.25 -15.48
CA GLU A 112 15.53 9.67 -14.46
C GLU A 112 16.26 8.43 -14.99
N LEU A 113 15.56 7.56 -15.73
CA LEU A 113 16.18 6.40 -16.36
C LEU A 113 17.34 6.86 -17.26
N PHE A 114 17.08 7.73 -18.24
CA PHE A 114 18.10 8.23 -19.18
C PHE A 114 19.26 8.96 -18.50
N SER A 115 19.03 9.58 -17.34
CA SER A 115 20.09 10.21 -16.55
C SER A 115 21.05 9.20 -15.88
N LYS A 116 20.64 7.93 -15.71
CA LYS A 116 21.40 6.88 -15.01
C LYS A 116 21.93 5.83 -16.00
N LYS A 117 23.03 6.16 -16.68
CA LYS A 117 23.69 5.29 -17.69
C LYS A 117 23.86 3.82 -17.25
N ARG A 118 24.13 3.56 -15.96
CA ARG A 118 24.28 2.19 -15.40
C ARG A 118 23.00 1.36 -15.40
N GLN A 119 21.81 1.98 -15.50
CA GLN A 119 20.52 1.27 -15.49
C GLN A 119 19.81 1.34 -16.85
N VAL A 120 20.05 2.37 -17.67
CA VAL A 120 19.49 2.45 -19.04
C VAL A 120 19.92 1.27 -19.87
N LEU A 121 21.21 0.96 -19.89
CA LEU A 121 21.77 -0.08 -20.76
C LEU A 121 21.21 -1.48 -20.45
N PRO A 122 21.24 -1.98 -19.20
CA PRO A 122 20.66 -3.30 -18.91
C PRO A 122 19.14 -3.32 -19.11
N PHE A 123 18.42 -2.24 -18.80
CA PHE A 123 16.99 -2.15 -19.08
C PHE A 123 16.69 -2.23 -20.57
N ALA A 124 17.36 -1.42 -21.40
CA ALA A 124 17.17 -1.40 -22.84
C ALA A 124 17.56 -2.74 -23.48
N ALA A 125 18.70 -3.32 -23.08
CA ALA A 125 19.13 -4.63 -23.56
C ALA A 125 18.10 -5.71 -23.24
N TYR A 126 17.52 -5.68 -22.04
CA TYR A 126 16.50 -6.65 -21.66
C TYR A 126 15.18 -6.46 -22.41
N VAL A 127 14.74 -5.23 -22.62
CA VAL A 127 13.56 -4.95 -23.47
C VAL A 127 13.80 -5.42 -24.90
N VAL A 128 14.97 -5.16 -25.48
CA VAL A 128 15.33 -5.63 -26.83
C VAL A 128 15.32 -7.16 -26.89
N LEU A 129 15.86 -7.85 -25.89
CA LEU A 129 15.81 -9.31 -25.82
C LEU A 129 14.38 -9.83 -25.81
N ILE A 130 13.48 -9.23 -25.01
CA ILE A 130 12.08 -9.66 -24.92
C ILE A 130 11.35 -9.41 -26.25
N VAL A 131 11.56 -8.25 -26.88
CA VAL A 131 10.98 -7.94 -28.19
C VAL A 131 11.51 -8.90 -29.26
N PHE A 132 12.81 -9.18 -29.25
CA PHE A 132 13.42 -10.17 -30.13
C PHE A 132 12.81 -11.56 -29.93
N ALA A 133 12.66 -12.01 -28.67
CA ALA A 133 12.01 -13.29 -28.36
C ALA A 133 10.56 -13.33 -28.88
N ALA A 134 9.77 -12.27 -28.66
CA ALA A 134 8.40 -12.19 -29.15
C ALA A 134 8.33 -12.29 -30.68
N VAL A 135 9.15 -11.52 -31.39
CA VAL A 135 9.21 -11.53 -32.86
C VAL A 135 9.70 -12.88 -33.37
N TYR A 136 10.73 -13.44 -32.74
CA TYR A 136 11.28 -14.75 -33.12
C TYR A 136 10.23 -15.85 -32.97
N LEU A 137 9.57 -15.96 -31.81
CA LEU A 137 8.57 -17.00 -31.57
C LEU A 137 7.34 -16.85 -32.48
N ALA A 138 6.95 -15.61 -32.80
CA ALA A 138 5.84 -15.34 -33.70
C ALA A 138 6.16 -15.62 -35.19
N LEU A 139 7.41 -15.42 -35.64
CA LEU A 139 7.78 -15.61 -37.05
C LEU A 139 8.34 -17.01 -37.34
N ALA A 140 9.13 -17.57 -36.42
CA ALA A 140 9.74 -18.89 -36.60
C ALA A 140 8.75 -20.02 -36.34
N HIS A 141 7.62 -19.74 -35.66
CA HIS A 141 6.61 -20.72 -35.24
C HIS A 141 7.22 -22.04 -34.71
N PRO A 142 8.05 -22.02 -33.63
CA PRO A 142 8.65 -23.24 -33.10
C PRO A 142 7.66 -24.04 -32.23
N PHE A 143 6.45 -24.25 -32.73
CA PHE A 143 5.39 -25.02 -32.11
C PHE A 143 4.47 -25.61 -33.19
N SER A 144 3.77 -26.68 -32.86
CA SER A 144 2.83 -27.35 -33.76
C SER A 144 1.43 -27.34 -33.17
N ASN A 145 0.44 -26.98 -33.98
CA ASN A 145 -0.96 -26.96 -33.59
C ASN A 145 -1.67 -28.24 -34.06
N PRO A 146 -2.71 -28.69 -33.32
CA PRO A 146 -3.54 -29.79 -33.76
C PRO A 146 -4.32 -29.38 -35.01
N THR A 147 -4.27 -30.21 -36.05
CA THR A 147 -5.02 -29.98 -37.30
C THR A 147 -6.42 -30.58 -37.27
N ASP A 148 -6.63 -31.58 -36.42
CA ASP A 148 -7.90 -32.29 -36.27
C ASP A 148 -8.12 -32.76 -34.81
N PRO A 149 -9.36 -33.17 -34.44
CA PRO A 149 -9.67 -33.61 -33.08
C PRO A 149 -8.94 -34.85 -32.58
N SER A 150 -8.36 -35.67 -33.46
CA SER A 150 -7.59 -36.86 -33.05
C SER A 150 -6.22 -36.49 -32.45
N GLN A 151 -5.75 -35.27 -32.72
CA GLN A 151 -4.51 -34.71 -32.19
C GLN A 151 -4.71 -33.89 -30.90
N TYR A 152 -5.93 -33.89 -30.34
CA TYR A 152 -6.19 -33.15 -29.10
C TYR A 152 -5.44 -33.79 -27.92
N THR A 153 -4.96 -32.93 -27.03
CA THR A 153 -4.17 -33.35 -25.88
C THR A 153 -5.07 -33.77 -24.74
N ALA A 154 -4.74 -34.88 -24.08
CA ALA A 154 -5.48 -35.34 -22.90
C ALA A 154 -5.30 -34.33 -21.76
N THR A 155 -6.38 -34.02 -21.05
CA THR A 155 -6.30 -33.15 -19.86
C THR A 155 -6.05 -33.98 -18.60
N ILE A 156 -5.77 -33.29 -17.49
CA ILE A 156 -5.79 -33.88 -16.13
C ILE A 156 -7.14 -34.49 -15.74
N ILE A 157 -8.23 -34.13 -16.43
CA ILE A 157 -9.55 -34.72 -16.21
C ILE A 157 -9.70 -35.94 -17.13
N PRO A 158 -9.86 -37.16 -16.60
CA PRO A 158 -9.93 -38.36 -17.41
C PRO A 158 -11.01 -38.29 -18.49
N GLY A 159 -10.62 -38.56 -19.75
CA GLY A 159 -11.53 -38.61 -20.90
C GLY A 159 -11.86 -37.26 -21.54
N LEU A 160 -11.31 -36.15 -21.03
CA LEU A 160 -11.42 -34.83 -21.66
C LEU A 160 -10.16 -34.54 -22.49
N PHE A 161 -10.36 -34.14 -23.74
CA PHE A 161 -9.32 -33.79 -24.69
C PHE A 161 -9.55 -32.37 -25.22
N LEU A 162 -8.49 -31.57 -25.28
CA LEU A 162 -8.55 -30.17 -25.71
C LEU A 162 -7.54 -29.88 -26.83
N PRO A 163 -7.86 -28.93 -27.73
CA PRO A 163 -6.88 -28.45 -28.69
C PRO A 163 -5.80 -27.64 -27.95
N SER A 164 -4.57 -28.14 -27.98
CA SER A 164 -3.42 -27.53 -27.28
C SER A 164 -2.20 -27.53 -28.20
N PRO A 165 -1.38 -26.45 -28.19
CA PRO A 165 -0.14 -26.43 -28.96
C PRO A 165 0.90 -27.37 -28.32
N LEU A 166 1.77 -27.95 -29.16
CA LEU A 166 2.96 -28.67 -28.71
C LEU A 166 4.20 -27.82 -29.02
N PHE A 167 5.01 -27.55 -28.01
CA PHE A 167 6.16 -26.65 -28.13
C PHE A 167 7.44 -27.40 -28.46
N ASN A 168 8.22 -26.88 -29.40
CA ASN A 168 9.59 -27.35 -29.63
C ASN A 168 10.48 -27.01 -28.41
N PRO A 169 11.47 -27.83 -28.05
CA PRO A 169 12.45 -27.49 -27.02
C PRO A 169 13.00 -26.06 -27.11
N LEU A 170 13.29 -25.58 -28.32
CA LEU A 170 13.80 -24.23 -28.55
C LEU A 170 12.83 -23.13 -28.09
N TYR A 171 11.51 -23.35 -28.25
CA TYR A 171 10.48 -22.43 -27.78
C TYR A 171 10.56 -22.29 -26.25
N LEU A 172 10.66 -23.41 -25.55
CA LEU A 172 10.73 -23.47 -24.09
C LEU A 172 12.05 -22.90 -23.57
N GLU A 173 13.17 -23.15 -24.25
CA GLU A 173 14.49 -22.62 -23.90
C GLU A 173 14.57 -21.09 -24.04
N VAL A 174 13.94 -20.52 -25.07
CA VAL A 174 13.85 -19.06 -25.23
C VAL A 174 13.08 -18.44 -24.05
N LEU A 175 11.91 -19.00 -23.71
CA LEU A 175 11.11 -18.50 -22.58
C LEU A 175 11.80 -18.72 -21.23
N LEU A 176 12.46 -19.87 -21.04
CA LEU A 176 13.28 -20.14 -19.85
C LEU A 176 14.41 -19.12 -19.70
N SER A 177 15.09 -18.79 -20.80
CA SER A 177 16.17 -17.79 -20.80
C SER A 177 15.68 -16.42 -20.37
N VAL A 178 14.51 -15.98 -20.88
CA VAL A 178 13.86 -14.74 -20.44
C VAL A 178 13.54 -14.80 -18.95
N LEU A 179 12.96 -15.90 -18.47
CA LEU A 179 12.61 -16.07 -17.05
C LEU A 179 13.85 -16.09 -16.13
N LEU A 180 14.93 -16.76 -16.51
CA LEU A 180 16.19 -16.76 -15.76
C LEU A 180 16.76 -15.35 -15.64
N ILE A 181 16.76 -14.58 -16.73
CA ILE A 181 17.23 -13.19 -16.71
C ILE A 181 16.28 -12.31 -15.87
N PHE A 182 14.96 -12.55 -15.92
CA PHE A 182 14.00 -11.88 -15.03
C PHE A 182 14.32 -12.13 -13.54
N MET A 183 14.61 -13.38 -13.17
CA MET A 183 14.97 -13.74 -11.80
C MET A 183 16.29 -13.10 -11.34
N VAL A 184 17.20 -12.81 -12.27
CA VAL A 184 18.47 -12.14 -11.94
C VAL A 184 18.33 -10.62 -11.91
N TYR A 185 17.79 -9.99 -12.96
CA TYR A 185 17.85 -8.54 -13.11
C TYR A 185 16.75 -7.80 -12.33
N PRO A 186 15.46 -7.79 -12.77
CA PRO A 186 14.42 -7.03 -12.09
C PRO A 186 14.16 -7.50 -10.65
N SER A 187 14.26 -8.81 -10.37
CA SER A 187 14.14 -9.33 -9.00
C SER A 187 15.23 -8.80 -8.07
N THR A 188 16.48 -8.72 -8.51
CA THR A 188 17.57 -8.12 -7.72
C THR A 188 17.34 -6.63 -7.49
N LEU A 189 16.83 -5.89 -8.48
CA LEU A 189 16.52 -4.47 -8.31
C LEU A 189 15.49 -4.22 -7.20
N LEU A 190 14.44 -5.05 -7.13
CA LEU A 190 13.42 -4.96 -6.08
C LEU A 190 14.00 -5.29 -4.70
N VAL A 191 14.82 -6.34 -4.59
CA VAL A 191 15.50 -6.71 -3.35
C VAL A 191 16.50 -5.63 -2.91
N LEU A 192 17.24 -5.03 -3.84
CA LEU A 192 18.15 -3.91 -3.54
C LEU A 192 17.38 -2.64 -3.15
N ALA A 193 16.22 -2.39 -3.75
CA ALA A 193 15.33 -1.31 -3.34
C ALA A 193 14.84 -1.52 -1.91
N ALA A 194 14.50 -2.77 -1.54
CA ALA A 194 14.08 -3.13 -0.18
C ALA A 194 15.13 -2.74 0.88
N ARG A 195 16.42 -2.83 0.56
CA ARG A 195 17.52 -2.42 1.45
C ARG A 195 17.59 -0.91 1.69
N LYS A 196 17.06 -0.09 0.75
CA LYS A 196 17.03 1.37 0.87
C LYS A 196 15.85 1.89 1.71
N VAL A 197 14.87 1.03 1.99
CA VAL A 197 13.61 1.42 2.64
C VAL A 197 13.65 1.16 4.14
N LYS A 198 13.31 2.18 4.93
CA LYS A 198 13.23 2.10 6.39
C LYS A 198 11.96 1.40 6.89
N ASP A 199 10.84 1.58 6.18
CA ASP A 199 9.56 0.97 6.53
C ASP A 199 9.58 -0.56 6.34
N LYS A 200 9.37 -1.30 7.43
CA LYS A 200 9.37 -2.77 7.46
C LYS A 200 8.26 -3.38 6.60
N ALA A 201 7.11 -2.71 6.45
CA ALA A 201 6.00 -3.17 5.64
C ALA A 201 6.34 -3.05 4.15
N ILE A 202 6.85 -1.91 3.71
CA ILE A 202 7.30 -1.72 2.31
C ILE A 202 8.45 -2.66 1.98
N ARG A 203 9.44 -2.80 2.88
CA ARG A 203 10.56 -3.71 2.69
C ARG A 203 10.08 -5.15 2.46
N ARG A 204 9.05 -5.58 3.19
CA ARG A 204 8.43 -6.89 3.01
C ARG A 204 7.77 -7.01 1.62
N VAL A 205 7.03 -6.00 1.16
CA VAL A 205 6.45 -5.98 -0.20
C VAL A 205 7.52 -6.17 -1.26
N LEU A 206 8.61 -5.40 -1.17
CA LEU A 206 9.68 -5.42 -2.18
C LEU A 206 10.47 -6.75 -2.23
N VAL A 207 10.39 -7.56 -1.18
CA VAL A 207 11.00 -8.91 -1.15
C VAL A 207 10.02 -9.99 -1.60
N ILE A 208 8.74 -9.90 -1.21
CA ILE A 208 7.72 -10.90 -1.59
C ILE A 208 7.37 -10.79 -3.07
N LEU A 209 7.26 -9.57 -3.59
CA LEU A 209 6.84 -9.29 -4.96
C LEU A 209 7.67 -10.04 -6.02
N PRO A 210 9.02 -9.99 -6.02
CA PRO A 210 9.80 -10.76 -6.99
C PRO A 210 9.67 -12.27 -6.81
N VAL A 211 9.43 -12.77 -5.59
CA VAL A 211 9.19 -14.20 -5.34
C VAL A 211 7.87 -14.64 -5.97
N CYS A 212 6.79 -13.88 -5.79
CA CYS A 212 5.49 -14.19 -6.38
C CYS A 212 5.54 -14.16 -7.92
N TRP A 213 6.14 -13.14 -8.52
CA TRP A 213 6.21 -13.06 -9.99
C TRP A 213 7.12 -14.10 -10.61
N SER A 214 8.26 -14.40 -9.97
CA SER A 214 9.13 -15.49 -10.44
C SER A 214 8.42 -16.85 -10.30
N GLY A 215 7.65 -17.03 -9.23
CA GLY A 215 6.79 -18.20 -9.03
C GLY A 215 5.74 -18.36 -10.14
N ILE A 216 5.05 -17.28 -10.50
CA ILE A 216 4.08 -17.29 -11.63
C ILE A 216 4.79 -17.61 -12.95
N GLY A 217 5.97 -17.04 -13.21
CA GLY A 217 6.73 -17.34 -14.42
C GLY A 217 7.16 -18.81 -14.52
N LEU A 218 7.66 -19.38 -13.41
CA LEU A 218 8.02 -20.80 -13.34
C LEU A 218 6.80 -21.70 -13.52
N ASP A 219 5.69 -21.34 -12.89
CA ASP A 219 4.42 -22.06 -12.98
C ASP A 219 3.88 -22.10 -14.42
N LEU A 220 3.83 -20.95 -15.10
CA LEU A 220 3.42 -20.87 -16.49
C LEU A 220 4.30 -21.76 -17.38
N LEU A 221 5.62 -21.67 -17.23
CA LEU A 221 6.55 -22.47 -18.04
C LEU A 221 6.45 -23.97 -17.75
N ALA A 222 6.22 -24.34 -16.48
CA ALA A 222 6.06 -25.73 -16.07
C ALA A 222 4.76 -26.33 -16.63
N PHE A 223 3.59 -25.75 -16.32
CA PHE A 223 2.30 -26.34 -16.66
C PHE A 223 1.83 -26.05 -18.08
N ASN A 224 2.08 -24.83 -18.59
CA ASN A 224 1.67 -24.44 -19.94
C ASN A 224 2.75 -24.75 -20.99
N GLY A 225 3.99 -25.08 -20.58
CA GLY A 225 5.09 -25.41 -21.48
C GLY A 225 5.54 -26.86 -21.39
N TYR A 226 6.32 -27.17 -20.36
CA TYR A 226 7.02 -28.46 -20.24
C TYR A 226 6.09 -29.65 -20.00
N VAL A 227 5.15 -29.55 -19.07
CA VAL A 227 4.17 -30.62 -18.78
C VAL A 227 3.31 -30.87 -20.02
N LEU A 228 2.81 -29.80 -20.64
CA LEU A 228 2.01 -29.90 -21.86
C LEU A 228 2.78 -30.57 -23.00
N SER A 229 4.03 -30.16 -23.27
CA SER A 229 4.76 -30.66 -24.45
C SER A 229 5.47 -31.99 -24.21
N SER A 230 6.00 -32.23 -23.01
CA SER A 230 6.81 -33.41 -22.71
C SER A 230 5.97 -34.59 -22.25
N LEU A 231 4.93 -34.32 -21.45
CA LEU A 231 4.03 -35.36 -20.94
C LEU A 231 2.76 -35.49 -21.77
N GLN A 232 2.50 -34.55 -22.69
CA GLN A 232 1.27 -34.51 -23.50
C GLN A 232 0.02 -34.54 -22.62
N ILE A 233 0.10 -33.85 -21.47
CA ILE A 233 -1.00 -33.69 -20.53
C ILE A 233 -1.26 -32.20 -20.36
N ASP A 234 -2.48 -31.80 -20.67
CA ASP A 234 -2.97 -30.45 -20.44
C ASP A 234 -3.36 -30.29 -18.95
N ALA A 235 -2.45 -29.68 -18.21
CA ALA A 235 -2.57 -29.38 -16.78
C ALA A 235 -2.61 -27.88 -16.50
N THR A 236 -2.94 -27.04 -17.50
CA THR A 236 -2.95 -25.57 -17.34
C THR A 236 -3.85 -25.06 -16.20
N PRO A 237 -4.99 -25.70 -15.84
CA PRO A 237 -5.82 -25.21 -14.73
C PRO A 237 -5.08 -25.18 -13.39
N PHE A 238 -4.16 -26.12 -13.12
CA PHE A 238 -3.35 -26.09 -11.90
C PHE A 238 -2.45 -24.86 -11.85
N GLY A 239 -1.84 -24.50 -12.97
CA GLY A 239 -1.00 -23.32 -13.05
C GLY A 239 -1.79 -22.05 -12.76
N TYR A 240 -2.94 -21.88 -13.40
CA TYR A 240 -3.79 -20.71 -13.15
C TYR A 240 -4.30 -20.62 -11.70
N LEU A 241 -4.56 -21.74 -11.02
CA LEU A 241 -4.86 -21.75 -9.59
C LEU A 241 -3.67 -21.27 -8.75
N ILE A 242 -2.46 -21.74 -9.03
CA ILE A 242 -1.23 -21.30 -8.34
C ILE A 242 -1.01 -19.80 -8.57
N ALA A 243 -1.19 -19.33 -9.81
CA ALA A 243 -1.09 -17.92 -10.14
C ALA A 243 -2.14 -17.09 -9.39
N SER A 244 -3.38 -17.55 -9.27
CA SER A 244 -4.44 -16.88 -8.50
C SER A 244 -4.04 -16.66 -7.03
N VAL A 245 -3.42 -17.66 -6.41
CA VAL A 245 -2.90 -17.56 -5.04
C VAL A 245 -1.80 -16.50 -4.96
N ALA A 246 -0.87 -16.47 -5.91
CA ALA A 246 0.21 -15.48 -5.94
C ALA A 246 -0.31 -14.04 -6.13
N PHE A 247 -1.32 -13.83 -6.98
CA PHE A 247 -2.02 -12.53 -7.09
C PHE A 247 -2.72 -12.15 -5.78
N GLY A 248 -3.42 -13.09 -5.14
CA GLY A 248 -4.07 -12.87 -3.84
C GLY A 248 -3.07 -12.48 -2.74
N VAL A 249 -1.93 -13.16 -2.65
CA VAL A 249 -0.83 -12.82 -1.72
C VAL A 249 -0.30 -11.42 -2.01
N THR A 250 -0.08 -11.09 -3.28
CA THR A 250 0.41 -9.77 -3.70
C THR A 250 -0.54 -8.66 -3.25
N ALA A 251 -1.85 -8.81 -3.48
CA ALA A 251 -2.87 -7.85 -3.04
C ALA A 251 -2.88 -7.64 -1.51
N LEU A 252 -2.78 -8.72 -0.73
CA LEU A 252 -2.76 -8.66 0.73
C LEU A 252 -1.53 -7.94 1.28
N VAL A 253 -0.37 -8.17 0.66
CA VAL A 253 0.90 -7.57 1.06
C VAL A 253 0.91 -6.07 0.75
N PHE A 254 0.42 -5.66 -0.43
CA PHE A 254 0.26 -4.25 -0.79
C PHE A 254 -0.71 -3.50 0.14
N ARG A 255 -1.81 -4.14 0.54
CA ARG A 255 -2.79 -3.55 1.48
C ARG A 255 -2.14 -3.07 2.77
N ARG A 256 -1.21 -3.85 3.34
CA ARG A 256 -0.56 -3.52 4.62
C ARG A 256 0.44 -2.37 4.50
N ALA A 257 1.16 -2.27 3.38
CA ALA A 257 2.13 -1.18 3.19
C ALA A 257 1.44 0.16 2.95
N SER A 258 0.38 0.22 2.13
CA SER A 258 -0.31 1.49 1.82
C SER A 258 -0.92 2.17 3.05
N LEU A 259 -1.36 1.39 4.04
CA LEU A 259 -2.00 1.90 5.27
C LEU A 259 -1.04 2.65 6.20
N LEU A 260 0.26 2.32 6.17
CA LEU A 260 1.23 2.88 7.09
C LEU A 260 2.09 3.95 6.40
N THR A 261 2.46 3.73 5.14
CA THR A 261 3.46 4.56 4.49
C THR A 261 2.97 5.98 4.17
N GLY A 262 1.74 6.18 3.68
CA GLY A 262 1.26 7.54 3.33
C GLY A 262 1.01 8.45 4.51
N PHE A 263 0.78 7.88 5.68
CA PHE A 263 0.54 8.62 6.92
C PHE A 263 1.82 8.87 7.72
N PHE A 264 2.90 8.09 7.51
CA PHE A 264 4.19 8.25 8.21
C PHE A 264 5.32 8.78 7.32
N GLU A 265 5.17 8.87 6.00
CA GLU A 265 6.17 9.51 5.14
C GLU A 265 6.40 10.96 5.57
N PRO A 266 7.61 11.47 5.81
CA PRO A 266 7.79 12.88 6.15
C PRO A 266 7.18 13.76 5.05
N THR A 267 6.28 14.68 5.42
CA THR A 267 5.78 15.68 4.46
C THR A 267 7.01 16.34 3.85
N ARG A 268 7.10 16.42 2.52
CA ARG A 268 8.17 17.22 1.88
C ARG A 268 8.15 18.58 2.56
N VAL A 269 9.19 18.80 3.37
CA VAL A 269 9.40 20.00 4.15
C VAL A 269 9.24 21.17 3.19
N ARG A 270 8.26 22.03 3.46
CA ARG A 270 8.21 23.35 2.82
C ARG A 270 9.59 23.96 3.04
N GLN A 271 10.22 24.43 1.96
CA GLN A 271 11.53 25.11 2.02
C GLN A 271 11.57 26.05 3.24
N PRO A 272 12.69 26.11 3.98
CA PRO A 272 12.72 26.70 5.31
C PRO A 272 12.37 28.18 5.22
N GLY A 273 11.10 28.50 5.55
CA GLY A 273 10.76 29.81 6.05
C GLY A 273 11.35 29.96 7.45
N ALA A 274 11.59 31.19 7.89
CA ALA A 274 11.97 31.44 9.28
C ALA A 274 10.92 30.81 10.22
N ALA A 275 11.39 30.12 11.28
CA ALA A 275 10.50 29.59 12.31
C ALA A 275 9.68 30.73 12.93
N ILE A 276 8.39 30.49 13.16
CA ILE A 276 7.47 31.47 13.74
C ILE A 276 6.96 30.91 15.06
N TYR A 277 6.78 31.78 16.07
CA TYR A 277 6.49 31.36 17.45
C TYR A 277 5.16 31.95 17.99
N PRO A 278 4.02 31.78 17.29
CA PRO A 278 2.76 32.40 17.69
C PRO A 278 2.25 31.88 19.04
N PHE A 279 2.47 30.60 19.35
CA PHE A 279 1.97 29.99 20.58
C PHE A 279 2.82 30.41 21.79
N SER A 280 4.14 30.34 21.69
CA SER A 280 5.05 30.81 22.74
C SER A 280 4.83 32.30 23.03
N THR A 281 4.57 33.11 21.99
CA THR A 281 4.25 34.53 22.14
C THR A 281 2.93 34.72 22.90
N ARG A 282 1.90 33.94 22.59
CA ARG A 282 0.60 33.99 23.29
C ARG A 282 0.73 33.54 24.75
N LEU A 283 1.56 32.54 25.03
CA LEU A 283 1.81 32.02 26.37
C LEU A 283 2.72 32.94 27.22
N GLY A 284 3.46 33.85 26.58
CA GLY A 284 4.49 34.66 27.23
C GLY A 284 5.75 33.85 27.59
N SER A 285 6.00 32.74 26.89
CA SER A 285 7.15 31.86 27.13
C SER A 285 8.33 32.13 26.19
N GLU A 286 9.51 31.60 26.53
CA GLU A 286 10.67 31.65 25.65
C GLU A 286 10.40 30.93 24.31
N ARG A 287 10.99 31.45 23.23
CA ARG A 287 10.80 30.92 21.87
C ARG A 287 11.32 29.49 21.79
N GLY A 288 10.46 28.57 21.34
CA GLY A 288 10.83 27.17 21.14
C GLY A 288 10.73 26.28 22.39
N ALA A 289 10.38 26.84 23.55
CA ALA A 289 10.13 26.08 24.78
C ALA A 289 9.03 25.03 24.62
N VAL A 290 8.15 25.20 23.63
CA VAL A 290 6.99 24.31 23.42
C VAL A 290 7.27 23.03 22.62
N ARG A 291 8.51 22.81 22.17
CA ARG A 291 8.90 21.58 21.46
C ARG A 291 8.86 20.31 22.32
N GLU A 292 8.86 20.47 23.63
CA GLU A 292 8.75 19.37 24.61
C GLU A 292 7.58 19.57 25.57
N LEU A 293 6.70 20.54 25.28
CA LEU A 293 5.55 20.86 26.12
C LEU A 293 4.58 19.68 26.12
N LYS A 294 4.32 19.12 27.30
CA LYS A 294 3.26 18.13 27.53
C LYS A 294 2.21 18.77 28.43
N ALA A 295 1.03 19.05 27.90
CA ALA A 295 0.03 19.81 28.63
C ALA A 295 -1.39 19.28 28.46
N LEU A 296 -2.17 19.45 29.53
CA LEU A 296 -3.63 19.50 29.46
C LEU A 296 -4.04 20.95 29.19
N LEU A 297 -4.81 21.19 28.14
CA LEU A 297 -5.35 22.51 27.80
C LEU A 297 -6.86 22.52 28.11
N GLU A 298 -7.21 23.28 29.14
CA GLU A 298 -8.60 23.55 29.50
C GLU A 298 -9.12 24.73 28.68
N VAL A 299 -10.21 24.49 27.94
CA VAL A 299 -10.78 25.46 27.01
C VAL A 299 -12.22 25.80 27.38
N ASP A 300 -12.55 27.09 27.33
CA ASP A 300 -13.93 27.54 27.33
C ASP A 300 -14.51 27.44 25.90
N SER A 301 -15.54 26.60 25.73
CA SER A 301 -16.19 26.38 24.44
C SER A 301 -16.95 27.61 23.89
N SER A 302 -17.15 28.64 24.71
CA SER A 302 -17.76 29.91 24.27
C SER A 302 -16.77 30.86 23.59
N LEU A 303 -15.47 30.57 23.67
CA LEU A 303 -14.39 31.37 23.10
C LEU A 303 -13.78 30.71 21.86
N ALA A 304 -13.02 31.47 21.08
CA ALA A 304 -12.30 30.97 19.90
C ALA A 304 -11.02 30.21 20.28
N TYR A 305 -11.16 29.13 21.07
CA TYR A 305 -10.03 28.33 21.57
C TYR A 305 -9.29 27.58 20.46
N GLU A 306 -9.93 27.35 19.32
CA GLU A 306 -9.35 26.66 18.17
C GLU A 306 -8.13 27.43 17.64
N GLN A 307 -8.13 28.76 17.78
CA GLN A 307 -6.98 29.59 17.38
C GLN A 307 -5.73 29.28 18.22
N VAL A 308 -5.89 28.94 19.51
CA VAL A 308 -4.78 28.53 20.37
C VAL A 308 -4.16 27.23 19.86
N VAL A 309 -5.00 26.29 19.42
CA VAL A 309 -4.57 25.00 18.87
C VAL A 309 -3.88 25.19 17.50
N VAL A 310 -4.39 26.10 16.67
CA VAL A 310 -3.76 26.49 15.41
C VAL A 310 -2.38 27.10 15.65
N ASP A 311 -2.26 28.02 16.60
CA ASP A 311 -0.99 28.65 16.94
C ASP A 311 0.05 27.59 17.37
N PHE A 312 -0.37 26.61 18.18
CA PHE A 312 0.48 25.48 18.58
C PHE A 312 0.95 24.66 17.39
N ALA A 313 0.03 24.28 16.50
CA ALA A 313 0.34 23.51 15.30
C ALA A 313 1.26 24.25 14.32
N VAL A 314 1.01 25.55 14.12
CA VAL A 314 1.82 26.42 13.23
C VAL A 314 3.23 26.57 13.77
N GLU A 315 3.39 26.82 15.07
CA GLU A 315 4.71 26.96 15.69
C GLU A 315 5.54 25.69 15.49
N LEU A 316 4.99 24.53 15.83
CA LEU A 316 5.68 23.25 15.75
C LEU A 316 5.96 22.83 14.31
N SER A 317 4.99 23.01 13.41
CA SER A 317 5.17 22.75 11.97
C SER A 317 6.26 23.64 11.35
N SER A 318 6.29 24.94 11.70
CA SER A 318 7.34 25.86 11.25
C SER A 318 8.73 25.50 11.79
N GLY A 319 8.76 24.90 12.98
CA GLY A 319 9.96 24.32 13.59
C GLY A 319 10.33 22.94 13.06
N ASN A 320 9.77 22.46 11.94
CA ASN A 320 9.99 21.13 11.36
C ASN A 320 9.60 19.96 12.28
N LEU A 321 8.67 20.16 13.21
CA LEU A 321 8.09 19.08 14.03
C LEU A 321 6.76 18.64 13.37
N PRO A 322 6.63 17.38 12.92
CA PRO A 322 5.42 16.90 12.29
C PRO A 322 4.25 16.88 13.29
N VAL A 323 3.08 17.39 12.87
CA VAL A 323 1.90 17.56 13.72
C VAL A 323 0.83 16.52 13.38
N TYR A 324 0.37 15.83 14.41
CA TYR A 324 -0.67 14.80 14.36
C TYR A 324 -1.83 15.17 15.27
N ALA A 325 -3.03 15.26 14.71
CA ALA A 325 -4.25 15.60 15.43
C ALA A 325 -5.19 14.39 15.51
N PHE A 326 -5.52 13.96 16.72
CA PHE A 326 -6.61 13.02 17.01
C PHE A 326 -7.86 13.87 17.26
N THR A 327 -8.82 13.83 16.33
CA THR A 327 -10.01 14.69 16.38
C THR A 327 -11.16 14.05 15.58
N SER A 328 -12.37 14.58 15.68
CA SER A 328 -13.51 14.14 14.87
C SER A 328 -13.81 15.16 13.75
N LYS A 329 -14.37 14.74 12.62
CA LYS A 329 -14.75 15.66 11.51
C LYS A 329 -15.76 16.74 11.92
N GLY A 330 -16.51 16.51 12.99
CA GLY A 330 -17.47 17.47 13.54
C GLY A 330 -16.84 18.50 14.48
N SER A 331 -15.57 18.30 14.89
CA SER A 331 -14.92 19.18 15.86
C SER A 331 -14.56 20.55 15.24
N PRO A 332 -14.75 21.66 15.98
CA PRO A 332 -14.20 22.96 15.62
C PRO A 332 -12.67 22.94 15.42
N VAL A 333 -11.95 22.13 16.21
CA VAL A 333 -10.49 21.97 16.11
C VAL A 333 -10.10 21.37 14.76
N TYR A 334 -10.82 20.35 14.30
CA TYR A 334 -10.60 19.77 12.97
C TYR A 334 -10.77 20.84 11.88
N ASN A 335 -11.85 21.62 11.94
CA ASN A 335 -12.14 22.66 10.94
C ASN A 335 -11.05 23.75 10.88
N ALA A 336 -10.50 24.12 12.04
CA ALA A 336 -9.42 25.08 12.15
C ALA A 336 -8.07 24.50 11.66
N LEU A 337 -7.70 23.30 12.14
CA LEU A 337 -6.43 22.66 11.80
C LEU A 337 -6.35 22.19 10.35
N ASN A 338 -7.48 21.84 9.71
CA ASN A 338 -7.47 21.43 8.30
C ASN A 338 -7.02 22.56 7.35
N ARG A 339 -7.00 23.81 7.84
CA ARG A 339 -6.45 24.98 7.12
C ARG A 339 -4.93 25.12 7.30
N VAL A 340 -4.34 24.40 8.24
CA VAL A 340 -2.90 24.44 8.55
C VAL A 340 -2.15 23.41 7.69
N PRO A 341 -1.24 23.83 6.80
CA PRO A 341 -0.51 22.90 5.96
C PRO A 341 0.37 21.94 6.77
N GLY A 342 0.32 20.66 6.42
CA GLY A 342 1.21 19.63 6.98
C GLY A 342 0.70 18.92 8.22
N VAL A 343 -0.47 19.30 8.76
CA VAL A 343 -1.13 18.56 9.85
C VAL A 343 -1.72 17.26 9.31
N ARG A 344 -1.55 16.17 10.07
CA ARG A 344 -2.13 14.85 9.79
C ARG A 344 -3.20 14.51 10.79
N PHE A 345 -4.23 13.81 10.35
CA PHE A 345 -5.40 13.54 11.19
C PHE A 345 -5.63 12.06 11.42
N TYR A 346 -5.77 11.69 12.68
CA TYR A 346 -6.47 10.50 13.12
C TYR A 346 -7.92 10.90 13.42
N ILE A 347 -8.79 10.64 12.46
CA ILE A 347 -10.21 10.98 12.51
C ILE A 347 -10.95 9.94 13.35
N LEU A 348 -11.29 10.32 14.58
CA LEU A 348 -12.07 9.53 15.51
C LEU A 348 -13.50 9.33 14.97
N SER A 349 -13.91 8.08 14.77
CA SER A 349 -15.21 7.73 14.22
C SER A 349 -15.76 6.42 14.80
N GLY A 350 -17.01 6.46 15.27
CA GLY A 350 -17.75 5.25 15.65
C GLY A 350 -18.21 4.37 14.48
N LYS A 351 -17.94 4.78 13.22
CA LYS A 351 -18.35 4.05 12.01
C LYS A 351 -17.32 2.99 11.56
N VAL A 352 -16.14 2.97 12.18
CA VAL A 352 -15.06 2.03 11.82
C VAL A 352 -14.64 1.23 13.05
N SER A 353 -14.36 -0.05 12.86
CA SER A 353 -13.86 -0.95 13.91
C SER A 353 -12.34 -1.17 13.84
N TYR A 354 -11.67 -0.59 12.85
CA TYR A 354 -10.22 -0.64 12.70
C TYR A 354 -9.73 0.56 11.86
N PRO A 355 -8.44 0.95 11.96
CA PRO A 355 -7.91 2.07 11.20
C PRO A 355 -8.03 1.88 9.68
N ARG A 356 -8.62 2.85 8.99
CA ARG A 356 -8.80 2.84 7.52
C ARG A 356 -8.50 4.21 6.93
N PRO A 357 -7.97 4.31 5.69
CA PRO A 357 -7.76 5.59 5.05
C PRO A 357 -9.09 6.32 4.85
N ASP A 358 -9.07 7.63 4.97
CA ASP A 358 -10.16 8.49 4.53
C ASP A 358 -9.96 8.92 3.06
N ASP A 359 -10.91 9.66 2.50
CA ASP A 359 -10.81 10.20 1.15
C ASP A 359 -9.57 11.10 0.97
N GLN A 360 -9.09 11.72 2.05
CA GLN A 360 -7.91 12.58 2.03
C GLN A 360 -6.64 11.85 2.49
N PRO A 361 -5.50 11.99 1.77
CA PRO A 361 -4.30 11.19 2.00
C PRO A 361 -3.59 11.49 3.34
N TYR A 362 -3.90 12.62 3.97
CA TYR A 362 -3.36 13.03 5.27
C TYR A 362 -4.30 12.69 6.44
N GLN A 363 -5.32 11.87 6.19
CA GLN A 363 -6.33 11.48 7.17
C GLN A 363 -6.51 9.96 7.23
N ILE A 364 -6.63 9.41 8.43
CA ILE A 364 -6.99 8.02 8.70
C ILE A 364 -8.20 8.03 9.64
N LEU A 365 -9.26 7.30 9.28
CA LEU A 365 -10.38 7.00 10.17
C LEU A 365 -9.95 5.97 11.22
N VAL A 366 -10.26 6.24 12.48
CA VAL A 366 -9.87 5.41 13.64
C VAL A 366 -11.08 5.21 14.55
N PRO A 367 -11.30 4.00 15.10
CA PRO A 367 -12.35 3.78 16.11
C PRO A 367 -12.18 4.75 17.29
N ASN A 368 -13.26 5.42 17.69
CA ASN A 368 -13.26 6.37 18.80
C ASN A 368 -13.43 5.72 20.18
N ASN A 369 -13.73 4.42 20.22
CA ASN A 369 -14.03 3.66 21.44
C ASN A 369 -13.03 2.52 21.72
N ASP A 370 -11.99 2.36 20.89
CA ASP A 370 -10.98 1.32 21.05
C ASP A 370 -9.63 1.94 21.51
N HIS A 371 -9.42 1.95 22.83
CA HIS A 371 -8.21 2.50 23.44
C HIS A 371 -6.94 1.78 23.02
N ALA A 372 -7.00 0.46 22.79
CA ALA A 372 -5.82 -0.30 22.39
C ALA A 372 -5.35 0.13 21.00
N VAL A 373 -6.30 0.36 20.08
CA VAL A 373 -5.99 0.89 18.74
C VAL A 373 -5.44 2.31 18.82
N LEU A 374 -6.02 3.19 19.65
CA LEU A 374 -5.54 4.57 19.79
C LEU A 374 -4.12 4.64 20.36
N LEU A 375 -3.81 3.82 21.37
CA LEU A 375 -2.46 3.72 21.95
C LEU A 375 -1.45 3.17 20.95
N ASP A 376 -1.80 2.09 20.24
CA ASP A 376 -0.93 1.53 19.19
C ASP A 376 -0.63 2.55 18.08
N LEU A 377 -1.59 3.40 17.71
CA LEU A 377 -1.36 4.49 16.75
C LEU A 377 -0.47 5.60 17.31
N LEU A 378 -0.66 5.96 18.59
CA LEU A 378 0.21 6.91 19.30
C LEU A 378 1.65 6.41 19.31
N ASP A 379 1.88 5.17 19.72
CA ASP A 379 3.19 4.52 19.78
C ASP A 379 3.86 4.46 18.41
N LYS A 380 3.10 4.06 17.37
CA LYS A 380 3.60 4.05 15.99
C LYS A 380 3.95 5.45 15.48
N THR A 381 3.18 6.47 15.86
CA THR A 381 3.45 7.86 15.52
C THR A 381 4.76 8.33 16.15
N ILE A 382 4.95 8.07 17.44
CA ILE A 382 6.17 8.45 18.15
C ILE A 382 7.38 7.68 17.60
N ALA A 383 7.26 6.37 17.44
CA ALA A 383 8.34 5.51 16.95
C ALA A 383 8.79 5.88 15.53
N SER A 384 7.85 6.14 14.63
CA SER A 384 8.14 6.54 13.24
C SER A 384 8.83 7.91 13.14
N ASN A 385 8.66 8.76 14.14
CA ASN A 385 9.24 10.10 14.20
C ASN A 385 10.38 10.23 15.23
N SER A 386 10.97 9.14 15.70
CA SER A 386 12.01 9.13 16.75
C SER A 386 13.23 10.03 16.48
N ALA A 387 13.57 10.30 15.21
CA ALA A 387 14.68 11.17 14.85
C ALA A 387 14.37 12.67 15.07
N THR A 388 13.22 13.12 14.57
CA THR A 388 12.79 14.54 14.54
C THR A 388 11.94 14.93 15.74
N GLY A 389 11.27 13.96 16.39
CA GLY A 389 10.18 14.18 17.32
C GLY A 389 8.83 14.33 16.62
N ALA A 390 7.77 14.43 17.41
CA ALA A 390 6.39 14.62 16.93
C ALA A 390 5.59 15.56 17.83
N ALA A 391 4.62 16.24 17.25
CA ALA A 391 3.62 17.04 17.95
C ALA A 391 2.27 16.32 17.92
N ILE A 392 1.64 16.15 19.08
CA ILE A 392 0.35 15.47 19.23
C ILE A 392 -0.69 16.45 19.75
N ILE A 393 -1.83 16.51 19.07
CA ILE A 393 -3.02 17.26 19.51
C ILE A 393 -4.12 16.23 19.72
N PHE A 394 -4.69 16.16 20.91
CA PHE A 394 -5.77 15.23 21.23
C PHE A 394 -7.05 15.99 21.56
N ASP A 395 -8.08 15.80 20.75
CA ASP A 395 -9.34 16.53 20.78
C ASP A 395 -10.54 15.55 20.74
N SER A 396 -11.31 15.39 21.81
CA SER A 396 -11.14 15.95 23.16
C SER A 396 -11.10 14.86 24.24
N VAL A 397 -10.40 15.14 25.33
CA VAL A 397 -10.43 14.32 26.55
C VAL A 397 -11.84 14.26 27.13
N SER A 398 -12.60 15.36 27.02
CA SER A 398 -13.95 15.41 27.55
C SER A 398 -14.90 14.43 26.85
N ASP A 399 -14.82 14.37 25.52
CA ASP A 399 -15.60 13.39 24.74
C ASP A 399 -15.17 11.96 25.05
N MET A 400 -13.87 11.71 25.25
CA MET A 400 -13.38 10.38 25.64
C MET A 400 -13.94 9.94 27.00
N VAL A 401 -13.97 10.84 27.99
CA VAL A 401 -14.54 10.57 29.32
C VAL A 401 -16.03 10.26 29.19
N ILE A 402 -16.78 11.01 28.37
CA ILE A 402 -18.21 10.78 28.12
C ILE A 402 -18.44 9.43 27.44
N LEU A 403 -17.64 9.09 26.42
CA LEU A 403 -17.81 7.88 25.62
C LEU A 403 -17.41 6.59 26.33
N THR A 404 -16.36 6.64 27.16
CA THR A 404 -15.71 5.43 27.71
C THR A 404 -15.72 5.35 29.23
N GLY A 405 -16.14 6.43 29.90
CA GLY A 405 -16.13 6.55 31.36
C GLY A 405 -14.77 7.01 31.91
N VAL A 406 -14.81 7.57 33.12
CA VAL A 406 -13.66 8.20 33.79
C VAL A 406 -12.49 7.23 34.00
N GLU A 407 -12.75 6.01 34.45
CA GLU A 407 -11.68 5.03 34.73
C GLU A 407 -10.94 4.62 33.44
N SER A 408 -11.69 4.39 32.36
CA SER A 408 -11.13 4.00 31.07
C SER A 408 -10.32 5.14 30.45
N ALA A 409 -10.86 6.36 30.48
CA ALA A 409 -10.15 7.56 30.03
C ALA A 409 -8.87 7.82 30.84
N TYR A 410 -8.93 7.65 32.16
CA TYR A 410 -7.76 7.78 33.03
C TYR A 410 -6.66 6.78 32.66
N LYS A 411 -7.00 5.50 32.47
CA LYS A 411 -6.04 4.46 32.06
C LYS A 411 -5.41 4.78 30.71
N PHE A 412 -6.22 5.21 29.74
CA PHE A 412 -5.74 5.61 28.42
C PHE A 412 -4.75 6.79 28.53
N LEU A 413 -5.13 7.87 29.21
CA LEU A 413 -4.30 9.08 29.32
C LEU A 413 -3.00 8.81 30.07
N LYS A 414 -3.05 7.98 31.12
CA LYS A 414 -1.85 7.54 31.84
C LYS A 414 -0.88 6.82 30.90
N GLN A 415 -1.38 5.82 30.14
CA GLN A 415 -0.56 5.06 29.19
C GLN A 415 -0.04 5.93 28.03
N ALA A 416 -0.86 6.86 27.54
CA ALA A 416 -0.45 7.81 26.52
C ALA A 416 0.70 8.70 27.02
N ASN A 417 0.60 9.23 28.25
CA ASN A 417 1.65 10.06 28.85
C ASN A 417 2.94 9.27 29.12
N GLU A 418 2.84 8.00 29.55
CA GLU A 418 3.99 7.10 29.69
C GLU A 418 4.70 6.89 28.34
N SER A 419 3.93 6.68 27.27
CA SER A 419 4.44 6.47 25.90
C SER A 419 5.15 7.70 25.33
N MET A 420 4.70 8.89 25.73
CA MET A 420 5.33 10.17 25.37
C MET A 420 6.52 10.54 26.27
N GLY A 421 6.90 9.72 27.25
CA GLY A 421 7.92 10.02 28.26
C GLY A 421 9.32 10.38 27.74
N GLY A 422 9.66 10.06 26.48
CA GLY A 422 10.94 10.41 25.85
C GLY A 422 11.08 11.91 25.47
N ASN A 423 12.33 12.39 25.35
CA ASN A 423 12.69 13.82 25.20
C ASN A 423 12.43 14.46 23.82
N LYS A 424 11.41 14.04 23.04
CA LYS A 424 11.14 14.64 21.70
C LYS A 424 9.66 14.66 21.31
N VAL A 425 8.76 14.83 22.27
CA VAL A 425 7.32 14.89 22.00
C VAL A 425 6.73 16.15 22.62
N ALA A 426 6.07 16.96 21.79
CA ALA A 426 5.17 18.01 22.25
C ALA A 426 3.74 17.48 22.17
N SER A 427 2.91 17.74 23.16
CA SER A 427 1.52 17.31 23.18
C SER A 427 0.60 18.26 23.91
N ILE A 428 -0.57 18.51 23.33
CA ILE A 428 -1.70 19.16 24.00
C ILE A 428 -2.92 18.26 23.95
N PHE A 429 -3.49 17.99 25.12
CA PHE A 429 -4.75 17.28 25.29
C PHE A 429 -5.83 18.27 25.67
N LEU A 430 -6.89 18.39 24.87
CA LEU A 430 -7.95 19.36 25.10
C LEU A 430 -8.99 18.82 26.06
N MET A 431 -9.41 19.64 27.01
CA MET A 431 -10.53 19.36 27.91
C MET A 431 -11.45 20.57 27.97
N THR A 432 -12.75 20.35 27.81
CA THR A 432 -13.74 21.42 27.88
C THR A 432 -13.99 21.81 29.34
N ALA A 433 -13.82 23.09 29.65
CA ALA A 433 -14.07 23.62 30.98
C ALA A 433 -15.54 23.45 31.36
N GLY A 434 -15.80 22.99 32.59
CA GLY A 434 -17.16 22.75 33.10
C GLY A 434 -17.84 21.48 32.57
N ALA A 435 -17.19 20.69 31.71
CA ALA A 435 -17.79 19.45 31.19
C ALA A 435 -17.84 18.28 32.19
N HIS A 436 -17.04 18.34 33.27
CA HIS A 436 -16.95 17.29 34.28
C HIS A 436 -16.91 17.86 35.69
N GLU A 437 -17.27 17.03 36.66
CA GLU A 437 -17.15 17.34 38.09
C GLU A 437 -15.69 17.63 38.48
N GLU A 438 -15.51 18.52 39.46
CA GLU A 438 -14.20 18.98 39.91
C GLU A 438 -13.27 17.84 40.34
N ARG A 439 -13.81 16.79 40.97
CA ARG A 439 -13.05 15.59 41.33
C ARG A 439 -12.43 14.91 40.12
N VAL A 440 -13.20 14.75 39.03
CA VAL A 440 -12.73 14.13 37.79
C VAL A 440 -11.66 15.01 37.15
N VAL A 441 -11.92 16.31 37.06
CA VAL A 441 -10.97 17.30 36.52
C VAL A 441 -9.63 17.24 37.28
N ASN A 442 -9.66 17.23 38.60
CA ASN A 442 -8.44 17.18 39.42
C ASN A 442 -7.65 15.89 39.24
N VAL A 443 -8.33 14.74 39.07
CA VAL A 443 -7.67 13.46 38.76
C VAL A 443 -6.98 13.51 37.40
N LEU A 444 -7.63 14.08 36.38
CA LEU A 444 -7.05 14.22 35.03
C LEU A 444 -5.89 15.22 35.00
N ARG A 445 -6.02 16.37 35.68
CA ARG A 445 -4.93 17.33 35.88
C ARG A 445 -3.68 16.67 36.48
N GLY A 446 -3.88 15.70 37.39
CA GLY A 446 -2.78 14.97 38.02
C GLY A 446 -1.91 14.15 37.06
N LEU A 447 -2.37 13.88 35.83
CA LEU A 447 -1.63 13.10 34.84
C LEU A 447 -0.66 13.94 33.99
N PHE A 448 -0.83 15.26 33.95
CA PHE A 448 -0.08 16.13 33.05
C PHE A 448 0.90 17.02 33.83
N PRO A 449 2.13 17.21 33.33
CA PRO A 449 3.12 18.05 34.01
C PRO A 449 2.76 19.54 33.91
N ASN A 450 2.18 19.96 32.79
CA ASN A 450 1.76 21.34 32.58
C ASN A 450 0.25 21.42 32.42
N ILE A 451 -0.37 22.43 33.05
CA ILE A 451 -1.79 22.73 32.90
C ILE A 451 -1.91 24.12 32.27
N LEU A 452 -2.60 24.19 31.15
CA LEU A 452 -2.91 25.42 30.44
C LEU A 452 -4.40 25.68 30.55
N VAL A 453 -4.77 26.95 30.70
CA VAL A 453 -6.15 27.41 30.72
C VAL A 453 -6.30 28.52 29.68
N TYR A 454 -7.30 28.39 28.82
CA TYR A 454 -7.72 29.44 27.91
C TYR A 454 -9.13 29.90 28.26
N ASP A 455 -9.22 31.12 28.78
CA ASP A 455 -10.46 31.78 29.17
C ASP A 455 -10.47 33.24 28.69
N SER A 456 -11.41 34.05 29.19
CA SER A 456 -11.55 35.46 28.81
C SER A 456 -10.32 36.32 29.16
N SER A 457 -9.44 35.86 30.06
CA SER A 457 -8.16 36.51 30.37
C SER A 457 -7.03 36.14 29.40
N GLY A 458 -7.29 35.25 28.45
CA GLY A 458 -6.31 34.76 27.48
C GLY A 458 -5.73 33.40 27.87
N LEU A 459 -4.63 33.02 27.21
CA LEU A 459 -3.93 31.76 27.47
C LEU A 459 -2.95 31.94 28.64
N ARG A 460 -3.06 31.08 29.64
CA ARG A 460 -2.14 31.08 30.80
C ARG A 460 -1.75 29.66 31.20
N MET A 461 -0.56 29.55 31.77
CA MET A 461 -0.09 28.31 32.39
C MET A 461 -0.32 28.39 33.91
N THR A 462 -1.10 27.45 34.45
CA THR A 462 -1.47 27.44 35.88
C THR A 462 -0.59 26.52 36.71
N ARG A 463 0.12 25.58 36.08
CA ARG A 463 1.09 24.68 36.72
C ARG A 463 2.26 24.37 35.78
N THR A 464 3.46 24.44 36.33
CA THR A 464 4.73 23.96 35.72
C THR A 464 5.31 22.83 36.56
N ALA A 465 5.90 21.83 35.90
CA ALA A 465 6.64 20.74 36.54
C ALA A 465 8.13 21.06 36.66
#